data_AF-E1RFB1-F1
#
_entry.id   AF-E1RFB1-F1
#
_cell.length_a   1.000
_cell.length_b   1.000
_cell.length_c   1.000
_cell.angle_alpha   90.00
_cell.angle_beta   90.00
_cell.angle_gamma   90.00
#
_symmetry.space_group_name_H-M   'P 1'
#
loop_
_entity.id
_entity.type
_entity.pdbx_description
1 polymer ?
#
loop_
_entity_poly.entity_id
_entity_poly.type
_entity_poly.pdbx_seq_one_letter_code
_entity_poly.pdbx_strand_id
1 'polypeptide(L)'
;MKNTDPGEWIPPGKNCGACGASTCEEFVLMLAGGKKEKPDCPFYRESPDLNNPPESILTANYGDRDIHGDPFDFILHPLPREPSARKIVLPFRPDMTEKLEIKKGDLVLGRPTGAGCPVQHVLSVIEADYLTGLLTCHVVSPLLAREKEDEVKSISAYHIIGFEGVAQTINKEPEFGRRQKFLPGFCMMNLAHTGVVNMVLENRYGIHTRVEDIRIW
;
A
#
# COMPACT_ATOMS: atom_id res chain seq x y z
N MET A 1 28.74 -4.84 -34.32
CA MET A 1 27.53 -5.39 -33.68
C MET A 1 27.86 -5.57 -32.22
N LYS A 2 27.30 -4.71 -31.33
CA LYS A 2 27.57 -4.78 -29.89
C LYS A 2 26.73 -5.91 -29.30
N ASN A 3 27.39 -6.83 -28.60
CA ASN A 3 26.79 -7.89 -27.81
C ASN A 3 25.72 -7.32 -26.89
N THR A 4 24.50 -7.86 -27.00
CA THR A 4 23.41 -7.68 -26.05
C THR A 4 23.69 -8.56 -24.83
N ASP A 5 23.92 -7.96 -23.67
CA ASP A 5 24.19 -8.65 -22.41
C ASP A 5 22.93 -9.40 -21.92
N PRO A 6 23.02 -10.71 -21.61
CA PRO A 6 21.92 -11.48 -21.06
C PRO A 6 21.85 -11.29 -19.54
N GLY A 7 20.98 -10.40 -19.06
CA GLY A 7 20.76 -10.26 -17.61
C GLY A 7 20.18 -8.93 -17.13
N GLU A 8 19.21 -8.38 -17.85
CA GLU A 8 18.49 -7.19 -17.38
C GLU A 8 17.52 -7.65 -16.27
N TRP A 9 17.97 -7.54 -15.03
CA TRP A 9 17.13 -7.83 -13.86
C TRP A 9 15.95 -6.86 -13.85
N ILE A 10 14.73 -7.43 -13.79
CA ILE A 10 13.48 -6.68 -13.76
C ILE A 10 13.08 -6.50 -12.29
N PRO A 11 12.85 -5.27 -11.80
CA PRO A 11 12.35 -5.03 -10.45
C PRO A 11 10.94 -5.63 -10.28
N PRO A 12 10.53 -6.00 -9.05
CA PRO A 12 9.37 -6.88 -8.78
C PRO A 12 7.98 -6.30 -9.11
N GLY A 13 7.88 -5.15 -9.77
CA GLY A 13 6.60 -4.49 -10.06
C GLY A 13 5.79 -4.06 -8.83
N LYS A 14 6.37 -4.14 -7.63
CA LYS A 14 5.65 -3.88 -6.36
C LYS A 14 5.33 -2.41 -6.11
N ASN A 15 5.98 -1.48 -6.83
CA ASN A 15 5.85 -0.02 -6.63
C ASN A 15 5.93 0.40 -5.16
N CYS A 16 6.74 -0.34 -4.37
CA CYS A 16 6.80 -0.17 -2.91
C CYS A 16 7.48 1.13 -2.48
N GLY A 17 8.18 1.79 -3.41
CA GLY A 17 8.95 3.00 -3.23
C GLY A 17 10.16 2.91 -2.30
N ALA A 18 10.43 1.76 -1.67
CA ALA A 18 11.51 1.58 -0.72
C ALA A 18 12.90 1.93 -1.28
N CYS A 19 13.07 1.88 -2.60
CA CYS A 19 14.32 2.17 -3.29
C CYS A 19 14.55 3.63 -3.68
N GLY A 20 13.55 4.50 -3.70
CA GLY A 20 13.70 5.76 -4.45
C GLY A 20 12.47 6.19 -5.20
N ALA A 21 12.06 5.29 -6.08
CA ALA A 21 11.20 5.60 -7.18
C ALA A 21 9.73 5.40 -6.80
N SER A 22 8.86 6.25 -7.31
CA SER A 22 7.40 6.13 -7.14
C SER A 22 6.85 4.86 -7.77
N THR A 23 7.49 4.35 -8.84
CA THR A 23 7.18 3.05 -9.44
C THR A 23 8.43 2.24 -9.79
N CYS A 24 8.25 0.94 -10.04
CA CYS A 24 9.29 0.06 -10.54
C CYS A 24 9.73 0.47 -11.95
N GLU A 25 8.84 1.01 -12.80
CA GLU A 25 9.23 1.57 -14.10
C GLU A 25 10.12 2.80 -13.93
N GLU A 26 9.79 3.70 -13.01
CA GLU A 26 10.63 4.85 -12.70
C GLU A 26 12.00 4.39 -12.14
N PHE A 27 12.03 3.34 -11.32
CA PHE A 27 13.27 2.76 -10.84
C PHE A 27 14.15 2.23 -12.00
N VAL A 28 13.55 1.56 -12.99
CA VAL A 28 14.28 1.12 -14.21
C VAL A 28 14.86 2.32 -14.96
N LEU A 29 14.11 3.41 -15.10
CA LEU A 29 14.62 4.64 -15.72
C LEU A 29 15.79 5.24 -14.93
N MET A 30 15.74 5.18 -13.60
CA MET A 30 16.83 5.63 -12.72
C MET A 30 18.07 4.72 -12.80
N LEU A 31 17.90 3.40 -12.94
CA LEU A 31 19.00 2.45 -13.19
C LEU A 31 19.67 2.75 -14.54
N ALA A 32 18.88 2.90 -15.60
CA ALA A 32 19.39 3.23 -16.94
C ALA A 32 20.11 4.60 -16.96
N GLY A 33 19.67 5.54 -16.13
CA GLY A 33 20.29 6.85 -15.93
C GLY A 33 21.48 6.87 -14.97
N GLY A 34 21.90 5.73 -14.41
CA GLY A 34 23.02 5.62 -13.47
C GLY A 34 22.80 6.31 -12.11
N LYS A 35 21.55 6.65 -11.77
CA LYS A 35 21.18 7.30 -10.50
C LYS A 35 20.95 6.32 -9.37
N LYS A 36 20.81 5.03 -9.70
CA LYS A 36 20.53 3.91 -8.79
C LYS A 36 21.30 2.68 -9.25
N GLU A 37 21.52 1.76 -8.33
CA GLU A 37 22.06 0.43 -8.60
C GLU A 37 21.02 -0.66 -8.26
N LYS A 38 21.16 -1.85 -8.86
CA LYS A 38 20.21 -2.95 -8.61
C LYS A 38 20.02 -3.27 -7.10
N PRO A 39 21.08 -3.28 -6.26
CA PRO A 39 20.95 -3.49 -4.81
C PRO A 39 20.14 -2.42 -4.04
N ASP A 40 19.86 -1.25 -4.63
CA ASP A 40 18.99 -0.24 -4.02
C ASP A 40 17.54 -0.73 -3.91
N CYS A 41 17.16 -1.74 -4.70
CA CYS A 41 15.90 -2.43 -4.52
C CYS A 41 16.01 -3.49 -3.42
N PRO A 42 15.21 -3.43 -2.34
CA PRO A 42 15.28 -4.41 -1.25
C PRO A 42 14.85 -5.84 -1.67
N PHE A 43 14.39 -6.00 -2.92
CA PHE A 43 14.03 -7.29 -3.51
C PHE A 43 15.07 -7.80 -4.51
N TYR A 44 16.16 -7.07 -4.76
CA TYR A 44 17.25 -7.53 -5.60
C TYR A 44 18.04 -8.65 -4.91
N ARG A 45 18.43 -9.67 -5.68
CA ARG A 45 19.31 -10.77 -5.26
C ARG A 45 20.30 -11.05 -6.38
N GLU A 46 21.60 -11.10 -6.06
CA GLU A 46 22.68 -11.32 -7.03
C GLU A 46 22.66 -12.71 -7.68
N SER A 47 21.95 -13.68 -7.10
CA SER A 47 21.78 -15.03 -7.64
C SER A 47 20.29 -15.41 -7.63
N PRO A 48 19.56 -15.21 -8.74
CA PRO A 48 18.29 -15.88 -8.93
C PRO A 48 18.58 -17.38 -9.14
N ASP A 49 17.87 -18.23 -8.41
CA ASP A 49 17.92 -19.68 -8.64
C ASP A 49 17.35 -19.95 -10.05
N LEU A 50 18.24 -20.19 -11.02
CA LEU A 50 17.93 -20.24 -12.46
C LEU A 50 17.01 -21.41 -12.85
N ASN A 51 16.78 -22.35 -11.94
CA ASN A 51 15.94 -23.52 -12.18
C ASN A 51 14.45 -23.24 -11.97
N ASN A 52 14.08 -22.08 -11.42
CA ASN A 52 12.68 -21.72 -11.20
C ASN A 52 12.51 -20.19 -11.16
N PRO A 53 12.53 -19.50 -12.32
CA PRO A 53 12.22 -18.06 -12.34
C PRO A 53 10.75 -17.89 -11.90
N PRO A 54 10.45 -17.20 -10.78
CA PRO A 54 9.06 -16.93 -10.44
C PRO A 54 8.52 -15.92 -11.46
N GLU A 55 7.52 -16.35 -12.24
CA GLU A 55 6.85 -15.61 -13.30
C GLU A 55 6.02 -14.40 -12.80
N SER A 56 6.31 -13.88 -11.59
CA SER A 56 5.46 -12.95 -10.84
C SER A 56 6.00 -11.51 -10.70
N ILE A 57 6.99 -11.12 -11.51
CA ILE A 57 7.82 -9.91 -11.29
C ILE A 57 7.28 -8.66 -12.05
N LEU A 58 5.99 -8.55 -12.36
CA LEU A 58 5.47 -7.42 -13.17
C LEU A 58 4.41 -6.54 -12.51
N THR A 59 4.00 -6.85 -11.30
CA THR A 59 3.08 -6.03 -10.48
C THR A 59 3.31 -6.46 -9.04
N ALA A 60 2.71 -5.80 -8.04
CA ALA A 60 2.42 -6.52 -6.81
C ALA A 60 1.41 -7.63 -7.20
N ASN A 61 1.92 -8.74 -7.76
CA ASN A 61 1.14 -9.91 -8.13
C ASN A 61 0.88 -10.65 -6.82
N TYR A 62 0.05 -10.03 -6.00
CA TYR A 62 -0.64 -10.76 -4.97
C TYR A 62 -1.41 -11.83 -5.71
N GLY A 63 -1.15 -13.09 -5.37
CA GLY A 63 -2.05 -14.14 -5.80
C GLY A 63 -3.46 -13.80 -5.36
N ASP A 64 -4.41 -14.58 -5.83
CA ASP A 64 -5.80 -14.51 -5.37
C ASP A 64 -5.95 -15.00 -3.92
N ARG A 65 -4.84 -15.30 -3.22
CA ARG A 65 -4.75 -15.95 -1.91
C ARG A 65 -3.72 -15.31 -0.98
N ASP A 66 -3.98 -15.43 0.32
CA ASP A 66 -3.09 -15.00 1.39
C ASP A 66 -1.96 -15.99 1.69
N ILE A 67 -1.12 -15.67 2.69
CA ILE A 67 -0.01 -16.54 3.12
C ILE A 67 -0.43 -17.93 3.65
N HIS A 68 -1.69 -18.11 4.02
CA HIS A 68 -2.26 -19.39 4.45
C HIS A 68 -2.90 -20.16 3.29
N GLY A 69 -2.96 -19.54 2.10
CA GLY A 69 -3.61 -20.10 0.92
C GLY A 69 -5.10 -19.82 0.86
N ASP A 70 -5.65 -19.00 1.75
CA ASP A 70 -7.07 -18.63 1.72
C ASP A 70 -7.32 -17.58 0.63
N PRO A 71 -8.38 -17.73 -0.19
CA PRO A 71 -8.66 -16.76 -1.24
C PRO A 71 -9.16 -15.43 -0.67
N PHE A 72 -8.70 -14.33 -1.25
CA PHE A 72 -9.34 -13.02 -1.08
C PHE A 72 -10.67 -13.02 -1.82
N ASP A 73 -11.68 -12.32 -1.31
CA ASP A 73 -12.90 -12.05 -2.06
C ASP A 73 -12.61 -11.02 -3.17
N PHE A 74 -11.80 -10.00 -2.86
CA PHE A 74 -11.29 -9.02 -3.82
C PHE A 74 -10.00 -8.35 -3.33
N ILE A 75 -9.28 -7.71 -4.24
CA ILE A 75 -8.15 -6.82 -3.93
C ILE A 75 -8.60 -5.38 -4.10
N LEU A 76 -8.28 -4.52 -3.14
CA LEU A 76 -8.66 -3.12 -3.15
C LEU A 76 -7.53 -2.25 -3.72
N HIS A 77 -7.73 -1.79 -4.96
CA HIS A 77 -6.79 -0.96 -5.71
C HIS A 77 -7.04 0.54 -5.50
N PRO A 78 -6.09 1.41 -5.87
CA PRO A 78 -6.25 2.86 -5.78
C PRO A 78 -7.45 3.37 -6.58
N LEU A 79 -8.02 4.48 -6.13
CA LEU A 79 -8.93 5.27 -6.97
C LEU A 79 -8.15 5.90 -8.14
N PRO A 80 -8.83 6.30 -9.23
CA PRO A 80 -8.17 6.91 -10.38
C PRO A 80 -7.31 8.11 -9.98
N ARG A 81 -6.04 8.11 -10.42
CA ARG A 81 -5.03 9.15 -10.15
C ARG A 81 -4.59 9.26 -8.68
N GLU A 82 -4.90 8.27 -7.85
CA GLU A 82 -4.38 8.17 -6.49
C GLU A 82 -3.23 7.15 -6.42
N PRO A 83 -2.22 7.38 -5.55
CA PRO A 83 -1.04 6.52 -5.49
C PRO A 83 -1.31 5.20 -4.76
N SER A 84 -2.32 5.15 -3.90
CA SER A 84 -2.71 3.96 -3.15
C SER A 84 -4.22 3.98 -2.86
N ALA A 85 -4.79 2.85 -2.46
CA ALA A 85 -6.11 2.85 -1.84
C ALA A 85 -6.08 3.75 -0.59
N ARG A 86 -7.16 4.49 -0.36
CA ARG A 86 -7.27 5.37 0.79
C ARG A 86 -7.34 4.52 2.05
N LYS A 87 -6.69 4.99 3.10
CA LYS A 87 -6.67 4.40 4.42
C LYS A 87 -7.24 5.39 5.41
N ILE A 88 -8.30 5.00 6.10
CA ILE A 88 -8.88 5.79 7.19
C ILE A 88 -8.26 5.29 8.49
N VAL A 89 -7.61 6.18 9.22
CA VAL A 89 -6.92 5.86 10.47
C VAL A 89 -7.33 6.79 11.58
N LEU A 90 -7.35 6.26 12.80
CA LEU A 90 -7.54 7.03 14.01
C LEU A 90 -6.28 6.89 14.88
N PRO A 91 -5.51 7.96 15.11
CA PRO A 91 -4.45 7.94 16.11
C PRO A 91 -5.01 7.43 17.44
N PHE A 92 -4.22 6.65 18.21
CA PHE A 92 -4.68 6.16 19.53
C PHE A 92 -5.12 7.27 20.47
N ARG A 93 -4.57 8.46 20.24
CA ARG A 93 -4.96 9.72 20.86
C ARG A 93 -5.53 10.63 19.79
N PRO A 94 -6.86 10.70 19.62
CA PRO A 94 -7.49 11.53 18.59
C PRO A 94 -7.10 13.01 18.66
N ASP A 95 -6.82 13.53 19.87
CA ASP A 95 -6.35 14.90 20.10
C ASP A 95 -4.98 15.21 19.46
N MET A 96 -4.22 14.19 19.05
CA MET A 96 -2.94 14.40 18.35
C MET A 96 -3.13 15.00 16.97
N THR A 97 -4.27 14.79 16.31
CA THR A 97 -4.57 15.41 15.02
C THR A 97 -4.55 16.94 15.13
N GLU A 98 -5.17 17.49 16.17
CA GLU A 98 -5.16 18.92 16.46
C GLU A 98 -3.80 19.39 17.03
N LYS A 99 -3.26 18.69 18.04
CA LYS A 99 -2.02 19.10 18.72
C LYS A 99 -0.78 19.11 17.84
N LEU A 100 -0.74 18.27 16.82
CA LEU A 100 0.34 18.23 15.83
C LEU A 100 -0.02 19.08 14.59
N GLU A 101 -1.15 19.77 14.60
CA GLU A 101 -1.65 20.58 13.49
C GLU A 101 -1.65 19.80 12.18
N ILE A 102 -2.04 18.51 12.23
CA ILE A 102 -2.01 17.63 11.06
C ILE A 102 -3.04 18.12 10.06
N LYS A 103 -2.62 18.35 8.82
CA LYS A 103 -3.47 18.85 7.73
C LYS A 103 -3.18 18.11 6.43
N LYS A 104 -4.04 18.34 5.43
CA LYS A 104 -3.84 17.80 4.07
C LYS A 104 -2.45 18.14 3.53
N GLY A 105 -1.78 17.13 2.99
CA GLY A 105 -0.42 17.20 2.44
C GLY A 105 0.69 16.86 3.44
N ASP A 106 0.39 16.83 4.74
CA ASP A 106 1.37 16.41 5.74
C ASP A 106 1.70 14.93 5.61
N LEU A 107 2.92 14.58 6.00
CA LEU A 107 3.34 13.20 6.17
C LEU A 107 3.19 12.81 7.64
N VAL A 108 2.47 11.72 7.89
CA VAL A 108 2.38 11.13 9.22
C VAL A 108 2.99 9.73 9.23
N LEU A 109 3.70 9.42 10.31
CA LEU A 109 4.35 8.14 10.51
C LEU A 109 3.77 7.43 11.73
N GLY A 110 3.44 6.16 11.57
CA GLY A 110 2.88 5.38 12.66
C GLY A 110 2.72 3.90 12.35
N ARG A 111 2.48 3.12 13.41
CA ARG A 111 2.20 1.69 13.32
C ARG A 111 0.70 1.42 13.37
N PRO A 112 0.17 0.54 12.50
CA PRO A 112 -1.24 0.10 12.58
C PRO A 112 -1.41 -0.91 13.73
N THR A 113 -1.40 -0.41 14.95
CA THR A 113 -1.46 -1.25 16.16
C THR A 113 -2.87 -1.82 16.29
N GLY A 114 -2.99 -3.16 16.25
CA GLY A 114 -4.25 -3.90 16.13
C GLY A 114 -4.33 -4.79 14.88
N ALA A 115 -3.50 -4.48 13.86
CA ALA A 115 -3.36 -5.28 12.64
C ALA A 115 -2.15 -6.22 12.66
N GLY A 116 -1.30 -6.17 13.69
CA GLY A 116 -0.08 -7.00 13.76
C GLY A 116 0.99 -6.67 12.70
N CYS A 117 0.85 -5.56 11.96
CA CYS A 117 1.81 -5.22 10.91
C CYS A 117 3.19 -4.92 11.51
N PRO A 118 4.25 -5.59 11.03
CA PRO A 118 5.59 -5.42 11.58
C PRO A 118 6.25 -4.10 11.17
N VAL A 119 5.74 -3.43 10.13
CA VAL A 119 6.35 -2.24 9.54
C VAL A 119 5.65 -0.95 9.96
N GLN A 120 6.44 0.13 10.06
CA GLN A 120 5.88 1.48 10.14
C GLN A 120 5.32 1.89 8.79
N HIS A 121 4.19 2.57 8.82
CA HIS A 121 3.58 3.14 7.63
C HIS A 121 3.89 4.63 7.58
N VAL A 122 4.22 5.10 6.38
CA VAL A 122 4.23 6.51 6.04
C VAL A 122 2.94 6.79 5.29
N LEU A 123 2.22 7.79 5.77
CA LEU A 123 0.91 8.15 5.28
C LEU A 123 0.93 9.61 4.86
N SER A 124 0.52 9.90 3.62
CA SER A 124 0.26 11.27 3.16
C SER A 124 -1.19 11.62 3.42
N VAL A 125 -1.44 12.67 4.19
CA VAL A 125 -2.80 13.04 4.63
C VAL A 125 -3.56 13.68 3.47
N ILE A 126 -4.74 13.15 3.13
CA ILE A 126 -5.64 13.76 2.15
C ILE A 126 -6.74 14.59 2.82
N GLU A 127 -7.11 14.23 4.05
CA GLU A 127 -8.11 14.90 4.87
C GLU A 127 -7.82 14.65 6.36
N ALA A 128 -8.04 15.68 7.18
CA ALA A 128 -7.95 15.60 8.63
C ALA A 128 -9.26 16.14 9.23
N ASP A 129 -9.95 15.31 9.99
CA ASP A 129 -11.13 15.70 10.75
C ASP A 129 -10.72 16.02 12.20
N TYR A 130 -10.74 17.30 12.55
CA TYR A 130 -10.35 17.76 13.87
C TYR A 130 -11.39 17.47 14.96
N LEU A 131 -12.65 17.20 14.59
CA LEU A 131 -13.69 16.86 15.56
C LEU A 131 -13.51 15.43 16.07
N THR A 132 -13.21 14.50 15.17
CA THR A 132 -13.08 13.07 15.49
C THR A 132 -11.64 12.60 15.64
N GLY A 133 -10.69 13.39 15.13
CA GLY A 133 -9.28 13.01 15.02
C GLY A 133 -8.98 12.06 13.86
N LEU A 134 -9.97 11.72 13.03
CA LEU A 134 -9.78 10.81 11.89
C LEU A 134 -8.89 11.45 10.82
N LEU A 135 -8.03 10.61 10.25
CA LEU A 135 -7.22 10.96 9.10
C LEU A 135 -7.58 10.03 7.95
N THR A 136 -7.87 10.61 6.79
CA THR A 136 -7.89 9.87 5.54
C THR A 136 -6.55 10.10 4.86
N CYS A 137 -5.86 9.02 4.49
CA CYS A 137 -4.51 9.10 3.95
C CYS A 137 -4.29 8.17 2.76
N HIS A 138 -3.27 8.48 1.98
CA HIS A 138 -2.60 7.52 1.10
C HIS A 138 -1.43 6.88 1.83
N VAL A 139 -1.24 5.57 1.66
CA VAL A 139 0.04 4.94 2.01
C VAL A 139 1.06 5.34 0.94
N VAL A 140 2.22 5.83 1.39
CA VAL A 140 3.32 6.28 0.51
C VAL A 140 4.63 5.59 0.90
N SER A 141 5.67 5.79 0.09
CA SER A 141 6.97 5.19 0.31
C SER A 141 7.59 5.57 1.66
N PRO A 142 8.20 4.62 2.40
CA PRO A 142 9.05 4.92 3.54
C PRO A 142 10.23 5.84 3.23
N LEU A 143 10.71 5.88 1.99
CA LEU A 143 11.80 6.77 1.61
C LEU A 143 11.38 8.24 1.72
N LEU A 144 10.13 8.56 1.38
CA LEU A 144 9.66 9.94 1.44
C LEU A 144 9.75 10.51 2.86
N ALA A 145 9.56 9.67 3.87
CA ALA A 145 9.77 10.07 5.27
C ALA A 145 11.25 10.27 5.63
N ARG A 146 12.18 9.57 4.97
CA ARG A 146 13.63 9.75 5.18
C ARG A 146 14.15 11.01 4.50
N GLU A 147 13.66 11.31 3.30
CA GLU A 147 14.04 12.51 2.56
C GLU A 147 13.52 13.79 3.21
N LYS A 148 12.45 13.67 4.00
CA LYS A 148 11.75 14.78 4.65
C LYS A 148 11.63 14.57 6.16
N GLU A 149 12.65 14.02 6.80
CA GLU A 149 12.60 13.58 8.20
C GLU A 149 12.06 14.68 9.15
N ASP A 150 12.52 15.92 8.96
CA ASP A 150 12.09 17.08 9.76
C ASP A 150 10.63 17.54 9.51
N GLU A 151 9.98 17.07 8.43
CA GLU A 151 8.60 17.39 8.07
C GLU A 151 7.60 16.30 8.52
N VAL A 152 8.09 15.13 8.95
CA VAL A 152 7.23 13.98 9.27
C VAL A 152 6.69 14.05 10.70
N LYS A 153 5.37 14.00 10.82
CA LYS A 153 4.68 14.02 12.12
C LYS A 153 4.45 12.59 12.61
N SER A 154 5.09 12.23 13.72
CA SER A 154 4.90 10.90 14.31
C SER A 154 3.61 10.85 15.13
N ILE A 155 2.69 9.96 14.76
CA ILE A 155 1.50 9.62 15.55
C ILE A 155 1.70 8.33 16.36
N SER A 156 2.91 7.76 16.33
CA SER A 156 3.34 6.52 17.00
C SER A 156 2.54 5.27 16.61
N ALA A 157 1.27 5.20 17.00
CA ALA A 157 0.35 4.09 16.78
C ALA A 157 -1.06 4.60 16.44
N TYR A 158 -1.75 3.86 15.57
CA TYR A 158 -3.11 4.17 15.15
C TYR A 158 -3.95 2.91 14.94
N HIS A 159 -5.26 3.07 15.04
CA HIS A 159 -6.24 2.08 14.61
C HIS A 159 -6.54 2.24 13.13
N ILE A 160 -6.63 1.13 12.40
CA ILE A 160 -7.17 1.13 11.04
C ILE A 160 -8.70 1.11 11.16
N ILE A 161 -9.35 2.15 10.67
CA ILE A 161 -10.81 2.28 10.72
C ILE A 161 -11.43 1.71 9.45
N GLY A 162 -10.81 1.97 8.30
CA GLY A 162 -11.31 1.49 7.02
C GLY A 162 -10.36 1.71 5.87
N PHE A 163 -10.80 1.24 4.72
CA PHE A 163 -10.15 1.45 3.43
C PHE A 163 -11.19 1.83 2.39
N GLU A 164 -10.74 2.55 1.37
CA GLU A 164 -11.57 2.94 0.24
C GLU A 164 -10.75 2.88 -1.06
N GLY A 165 -11.33 2.30 -2.10
CA GLY A 165 -10.64 2.06 -3.36
C GLY A 165 -11.52 1.45 -4.43
N VAL A 166 -10.91 0.87 -5.46
CA VAL A 166 -11.59 0.12 -6.51
C VAL A 166 -11.37 -1.37 -6.26
N ALA A 167 -12.45 -2.14 -6.13
CA ALA A 167 -12.33 -3.59 -6.05
C ALA A 167 -11.94 -4.15 -7.43
N GLN A 168 -10.85 -4.92 -7.47
CA GLN A 168 -10.37 -5.66 -8.64
C GLN A 168 -9.90 -7.05 -8.20
N THR A 169 -9.54 -7.91 -9.16
CA THR A 169 -9.17 -9.31 -8.89
C THR A 169 -10.25 -9.99 -8.04
N ILE A 170 -11.48 -9.99 -8.57
CA ILE A 170 -12.69 -10.32 -7.84
C ILE A 170 -12.96 -11.83 -7.93
N ASN A 171 -12.88 -12.51 -6.80
CA ASN A 171 -13.40 -13.87 -6.63
C ASN A 171 -14.84 -13.86 -6.12
N LYS A 172 -15.20 -12.86 -5.30
CA LYS A 172 -16.57 -12.57 -4.87
C LYS A 172 -16.79 -11.06 -4.87
N GLU A 173 -17.85 -10.61 -5.54
CA GLU A 173 -18.16 -9.19 -5.64
C GLU A 173 -18.36 -8.54 -4.26
N PRO A 174 -17.95 -7.26 -4.09
CA PRO A 174 -18.27 -6.50 -2.88
C PRO A 174 -19.79 -6.40 -2.67
N GLU A 175 -20.25 -6.77 -1.46
CA GLU A 175 -21.67 -6.80 -1.12
C GLU A 175 -21.92 -5.94 0.13
N PHE A 176 -22.73 -4.89 -0.01
CA PHE A 176 -23.04 -3.96 1.08
C PHE A 176 -23.55 -4.69 2.34
N GLY A 177 -22.99 -4.35 3.50
CA GLY A 177 -23.30 -4.94 4.81
C GLY A 177 -22.59 -6.28 5.08
N ARG A 178 -21.91 -6.87 4.09
CA ARG A 178 -21.23 -8.15 4.26
C ARG A 178 -19.81 -7.95 4.79
N ARG A 179 -19.40 -8.83 5.71
CA ARG A 179 -17.97 -8.96 6.08
C ARG A 179 -17.25 -9.81 5.04
N GLN A 180 -16.27 -9.25 4.36
CA GLN A 180 -15.53 -9.90 3.27
C GLN A 180 -14.02 -9.89 3.51
N LYS A 181 -13.33 -10.90 2.97
CA LYS A 181 -11.87 -11.02 2.98
C LYS A 181 -11.31 -10.20 1.82
N PHE A 182 -10.39 -9.29 2.09
CA PHE A 182 -9.77 -8.48 1.04
C PHE A 182 -8.31 -8.21 1.35
N LEU A 183 -7.59 -7.76 0.32
CA LEU A 183 -6.23 -7.27 0.46
C LEU A 183 -6.17 -5.81 -0.01
N PRO A 184 -5.69 -4.86 0.81
CA PRO A 184 -5.31 -3.54 0.30
C PRO A 184 -4.12 -3.72 -0.66
N GLY A 185 -4.22 -3.22 -1.89
CA GLY A 185 -3.25 -3.50 -2.97
C GLY A 185 -1.82 -2.98 -2.78
N PHE A 186 -1.49 -2.41 -1.62
CA PHE A 186 -0.12 -2.04 -1.22
C PHE A 186 0.29 -2.67 0.12
N CYS A 187 -0.48 -3.64 0.61
CA CYS A 187 -0.21 -4.29 1.88
C CYS A 187 0.93 -5.29 1.75
N MET A 188 2.00 -5.10 2.53
CA MET A 188 3.17 -5.97 2.51
C MET A 188 3.01 -7.24 3.34
N MET A 189 1.96 -7.34 4.18
CA MET A 189 1.74 -8.52 5.01
C MET A 189 1.25 -9.74 4.22
N ASN A 190 0.59 -9.52 3.08
CA ASN A 190 -0.08 -10.56 2.28
C ASN A 190 -1.02 -11.47 3.11
N LEU A 191 -1.60 -10.95 4.19
CA LEU A 191 -2.58 -11.62 5.04
C LEU A 191 -3.95 -10.99 4.81
N ALA A 192 -5.00 -11.82 4.78
CA ALA A 192 -6.35 -11.36 4.55
C ALA A 192 -6.78 -10.35 5.62
N HIS A 193 -7.20 -9.17 5.16
CA HIS A 193 -7.98 -8.25 5.98
C HIS A 193 -9.43 -8.67 5.87
N THR A 194 -10.19 -8.51 6.93
CA THR A 194 -11.65 -8.63 6.87
C THR A 194 -12.27 -7.31 7.28
N GLY A 195 -13.37 -6.93 6.65
CA GLY A 195 -14.12 -5.75 7.02
C GLY A 195 -15.53 -5.79 6.47
N VAL A 196 -16.41 -4.98 7.04
CA VAL A 196 -17.78 -4.81 6.54
C VAL A 196 -17.75 -3.85 5.36
N VAL A 197 -18.30 -4.26 4.24
CA VAL A 197 -18.44 -3.39 3.06
C VAL A 197 -19.56 -2.38 3.34
N ASN A 198 -19.19 -1.11 3.48
CA ASN A 198 -20.12 -0.03 3.84
C ASN A 198 -20.50 0.83 2.63
N MET A 199 -19.89 0.60 1.47
CA MET A 199 -20.24 1.30 0.23
C MET A 199 -19.84 0.45 -0.97
N VAL A 200 -20.72 0.36 -1.96
CA VAL A 200 -20.48 -0.23 -3.27
C VAL A 200 -21.10 0.69 -4.30
N LEU A 201 -20.28 1.29 -5.16
CA LEU A 201 -20.72 2.17 -6.24
C LEU A 201 -20.11 1.70 -7.56
N GLU A 202 -20.96 1.41 -8.54
CA GLU A 202 -20.50 1.14 -9.90
C GLU A 202 -20.18 2.44 -10.62
N ASN A 203 -18.92 2.58 -11.04
CA ASN A 203 -18.45 3.74 -11.78
C ASN A 203 -17.75 3.28 -13.07
N ARG A 204 -17.52 4.23 -13.98
CA ARG A 204 -16.80 3.96 -15.25
C ARG A 204 -15.39 3.36 -15.09
N TYR A 205 -14.82 3.44 -13.90
CA TYR A 205 -13.48 2.96 -13.57
C TYR A 205 -13.48 1.69 -12.71
N GLY A 206 -14.65 1.09 -12.47
CA GLY A 206 -14.83 -0.14 -11.69
C GLY A 206 -15.72 0.04 -10.46
N ILE A 207 -15.72 -0.98 -9.59
CA ILE A 207 -16.54 -1.03 -8.38
C ILE A 207 -15.83 -0.26 -7.25
N HIS A 208 -16.24 0.98 -7.02
CA HIS A 208 -15.75 1.81 -5.92
C HIS A 208 -16.32 1.28 -4.60
N THR A 209 -15.43 0.80 -3.75
CA THR A 209 -15.77 0.06 -2.54
C THR A 209 -15.16 0.74 -1.31
N ARG A 210 -15.94 0.84 -0.23
CA ARG A 210 -15.46 1.23 1.10
C ARG A 210 -15.69 0.08 2.07
N VAL A 211 -14.68 -0.22 2.88
CA VAL A 211 -14.69 -1.30 3.86
C VAL A 211 -14.27 -0.75 5.22
N GLU A 212 -15.03 -1.05 6.28
CA GLU A 212 -14.79 -0.58 7.66
C GLU A 212 -14.87 -1.74 8.67
N ASP A 213 -14.69 -1.46 9.97
CA ASP A 213 -14.59 -2.47 11.03
C ASP A 213 -13.55 -3.56 10.68
N ILE A 214 -12.34 -3.08 10.41
CA ILE A 214 -11.22 -3.88 9.93
C ILE A 214 -10.73 -4.82 11.04
N ARG A 215 -10.64 -6.11 10.70
CA ARG A 215 -10.10 -7.17 11.55
C ARG A 215 -9.14 -8.03 10.74
N ILE A 216 -8.04 -8.45 11.35
CA ILE A 216 -7.05 -9.33 10.74
C ILE A 216 -7.01 -10.60 11.56
N TRP A 217 -7.12 -11.74 10.88
CA TRP A 217 -7.14 -13.08 11.47
C TRP A 217 -6.28 -14.01 10.63
#